data_AF-A0A2N2ACJ2-F1
#
_entry.id   AF-A0A2N2ACJ2-F1
#
_cell.length_a   1.000
_cell.length_b   1.000
_cell.length_c   1.000
_cell.angle_alpha   90.00
_cell.angle_beta   90.00
_cell.angle_gamma   90.00
#
_symmetry.space_group_name_H-M   'P 1'
#
loop_
_entity.id
_entity.type
_entity.pdbx_description
1 polymer ?
#
loop_
_entity_poly.entity_id
_entity_poly.type
_entity_poly.pdbx_seq_one_letter_code
_entity_poly.pdbx_strand_id
1 'polypeptide(L)'
;MKKYYLQIYRHTLSLNDDDTWVDVRTLEIHPDVAYKLAELGIIEISSGHIPAAQVQRIRKLMRLRRGLGVNVPGAAIILDLLDKIELLQEEIERLKRR
;
A
#
# COMPACT_ATOMS: atom_id res chain seq x y z
N MET A 1 -7.19 -42.02 15.63
CA MET A 1 -8.21 -41.22 14.91
C MET A 1 -7.62 -39.84 14.61
N LYS A 2 -7.54 -39.43 13.35
CA LYS A 2 -7.03 -38.10 12.96
C LYS A 2 -8.12 -37.05 13.19
N LYS A 3 -7.79 -35.96 13.88
CA LYS A 3 -8.68 -34.81 14.07
C LYS A 3 -8.37 -33.80 12.96
N TYR A 4 -9.42 -33.33 12.30
CA TYR A 4 -9.33 -32.23 11.34
C TYR A 4 -10.05 -31.03 11.94
N TYR A 5 -9.48 -29.85 11.70
CA TYR A 5 -10.06 -28.59 12.11
C TYR A 5 -10.39 -27.80 10.84
N LEU A 6 -11.62 -27.30 10.77
CA LEU A 6 -12.07 -26.43 9.69
C LEU A 6 -12.11 -25.01 10.25
N GLN A 7 -11.33 -24.11 9.66
CA GLN A 7 -11.36 -22.70 9.99
C GLN A 7 -12.18 -21.98 8.93
N ILE A 8 -13.37 -21.52 9.32
CA ILE A 8 -14.27 -20.80 8.43
C ILE A 8 -13.96 -19.31 8.55
N TYR A 9 -13.44 -18.72 7.48
CA TYR A 9 -13.26 -17.28 7.35
C TYR A 9 -14.51 -16.67 6.75
N ARG A 10 -15.19 -15.81 7.53
CA ARG A 10 -16.35 -15.07 7.06
C ARG A 10 -15.88 -13.78 6.39
N HIS A 11 -15.91 -13.76 5.07
CA HIS A 11 -15.71 -12.53 4.30
C HIS A 11 -17.04 -11.76 4.28
N THR A 12 -17.13 -10.67 5.04
CA THR A 12 -18.17 -9.66 4.82
C THR A 12 -17.76 -8.87 3.59
N LEU A 13 -18.54 -8.97 2.51
CA LEU A 13 -18.42 -8.12 1.33
C LEU A 13 -18.56 -6.66 1.76
N SER A 14 -17.43 -6.01 2.06
CA SER A 14 -17.36 -4.57 2.23
C SER A 14 -17.29 -3.97 0.83
N LEU A 15 -18.25 -3.10 0.51
CA LEU A 15 -18.29 -2.35 -0.74
C LEU A 15 -17.18 -1.28 -0.83
N ASN A 16 -16.39 -1.12 0.24
CA ASN A 16 -15.25 -0.23 0.32
C ASN A 16 -13.97 -1.08 0.36
N ASP A 17 -13.05 -0.83 -0.57
CA ASP A 17 -11.75 -1.52 -0.72
C ASP A 17 -10.82 -1.41 0.51
N ASP A 18 -11.23 -0.61 1.51
CA ASP A 18 -10.50 -0.29 2.74
C ASP A 18 -10.42 -1.46 3.74
N ASP A 19 -11.30 -2.45 3.66
CA ASP A 19 -11.34 -3.60 4.60
C ASP A 19 -10.71 -4.89 4.05
N THR A 20 -10.22 -4.85 2.80
CA THR A 20 -9.60 -6.03 2.18
C THR A 20 -8.14 -6.11 2.62
N TRP A 21 -7.75 -7.21 3.26
CA TRP A 21 -6.36 -7.47 3.66
C TRP A 21 -5.71 -8.47 2.71
N VAL A 22 -4.46 -8.21 2.34
CA VAL A 22 -3.68 -9.02 1.39
C VAL A 22 -2.43 -9.55 2.09
N ASP A 23 -2.17 -10.85 1.98
CA ASP A 23 -0.95 -11.46 2.53
C ASP A 23 0.29 -10.88 1.83
N VAL A 24 1.27 -10.42 2.62
CA VAL A 24 2.53 -9.83 2.14
C VAL A 24 3.27 -10.75 1.17
N ARG A 25 3.14 -12.07 1.30
CA ARG A 25 3.80 -13.07 0.45
C ARG A 25 3.22 -13.12 -0.96
N THR A 26 2.01 -12.60 -1.17
CA THR A 26 1.36 -12.53 -2.49
C THR A 26 1.76 -11.27 -3.26
N LEU A 27 2.51 -10.36 -2.65
CA LEU A 27 2.98 -9.15 -3.30
C LEU A 27 4.13 -9.46 -4.26
N GLU A 28 4.23 -8.68 -5.33
CA GLU A 28 5.35 -8.74 -6.29
C GLU A 28 6.65 -8.10 -5.73
N ILE A 29 6.88 -8.21 -4.42
CA ILE A 29 8.05 -7.69 -3.72
C ILE A 29 8.55 -8.69 -2.67
N HIS A 30 9.86 -8.65 -2.40
CA HIS A 30 10.43 -9.49 -1.34
C HIS A 30 9.88 -9.08 0.04
N PRO A 31 9.55 -10.04 0.93
CA PRO A 31 8.99 -9.73 2.27
C PRO A 31 9.80 -8.72 3.07
N ASP A 32 11.14 -8.81 3.05
CA ASP A 32 12.02 -7.85 3.74
C ASP A 32 11.82 -6.40 3.26
N VAL A 33 11.51 -6.23 1.98
CA VAL A 33 11.21 -4.90 1.42
C VAL A 33 9.88 -4.41 1.96
N ALA A 34 8.86 -5.27 2.07
CA ALA A 34 7.58 -4.91 2.68
C ALA A 34 7.77 -4.49 4.16
N TYR A 35 8.52 -5.26 4.94
CA TYR A 35 8.83 -4.89 6.32
C TYR A 35 9.60 -3.57 6.42
N LYS A 36 10.55 -3.32 5.52
CA LYS A 36 11.25 -2.02 5.47
C LYS A 36 10.31 -0.86 5.16
N LEU A 37 9.34 -1.06 4.27
CA LEU A 37 8.32 -0.05 3.97
C LEU A 37 7.43 0.23 5.20
N ALA A 38 7.12 -0.81 5.98
CA ALA A 38 6.37 -0.66 7.23
C ALA A 38 7.18 0.09 8.30
N GLU A 39 8.48 -0.19 8.45
CA GLU A 39 9.37 0.57 9.35
C GLU A 39 9.45 2.06 8.98
N LEU A 40 9.35 2.37 7.69
CA LEU A 40 9.34 3.75 7.20
C LEU A 40 7.96 4.42 7.29
N GLY A 41 6.94 3.72 7.80
CA GLY A 41 5.57 4.23 7.93
C GLY A 41 4.81 4.38 6.61
N ILE A 42 5.30 3.77 5.53
CA ILE A 42 4.72 3.91 4.19
C ILE A 42 3.51 2.97 4.03
N ILE A 43 3.56 1.82 4.70
CA ILE A 43 2.50 0.82 4.73
C ILE A 43 2.33 0.30 6.15
N GLU A 44 1.19 -0.33 6.41
CA GLU A 44 0.87 -0.98 7.68
C GLU A 44 0.84 -2.49 7.47
N ILE A 45 1.62 -3.22 8.25
CA ILE A 45 1.60 -4.69 8.25
C ILE A 45 1.01 -5.16 9.58
N SER A 46 -0.07 -5.93 9.51
CA SER A 46 -0.69 -6.61 10.66
C SER A 46 -0.73 -8.10 10.41
N SER A 47 -0.11 -8.90 11.27
CA SER A 47 -0.09 -10.36 11.17
C SER A 47 0.31 -10.88 9.78
N GLY A 48 1.28 -10.20 9.13
CA GLY A 48 1.75 -10.56 7.79
C GLY A 48 0.83 -10.15 6.64
N HIS A 49 -0.19 -9.34 6.90
CA HIS A 49 -1.11 -8.82 5.91
C HIS A 49 -1.02 -7.29 5.82
N ILE A 50 -1.36 -6.73 4.66
CA ILE A 50 -1.46 -5.29 4.41
C ILE A 50 -2.86 -4.92 3.89
N PRO A 51 -3.35 -3.70 4.11
CA PRO A 51 -4.55 -3.21 3.45
C PRO A 51 -4.38 -3.22 1.92
N ALA A 52 -5.40 -3.68 1.19
CA ALA A 52 -5.40 -3.77 -0.27
C ALA A 52 -5.19 -2.40 -0.92
N ALA A 53 -5.75 -1.34 -0.33
CA ALA A 53 -5.52 0.04 -0.74
C ALA A 53 -4.03 0.41 -0.78
N GLN A 54 -3.20 -0.15 0.11
CA GLN A 54 -1.76 0.10 0.15
C GLN A 54 -0.96 -0.69 -0.89
N VAL A 55 -1.54 -1.74 -1.51
CA VAL A 55 -0.89 -2.50 -2.59
C VAL A 55 -0.58 -1.60 -3.78
N GLN A 56 -1.51 -0.71 -4.15
CA GLN A 56 -1.26 0.26 -5.22
C GLN A 56 -0.12 1.22 -4.87
N ARG A 57 -0.05 1.66 -3.60
CA ARG A 57 1.03 2.53 -3.09
C ARG A 57 2.40 1.86 -3.25
N ILE A 58 2.51 0.58 -2.91
CA ILE A 58 3.73 -0.22 -3.09
C ILE A 58 4.11 -0.31 -4.57
N ARG A 59 3.15 -0.60 -5.46
CA ARG A 59 3.42 -0.70 -6.91
C ARG A 59 3.92 0.63 -7.49
N LYS A 60 3.31 1.77 -7.10
CA LYS A 60 3.77 3.10 -7.49
C LYS A 60 5.20 3.35 -7.02
N LEU A 61 5.50 3.05 -5.76
CA LEU A 61 6.85 3.19 -5.18
C LEU A 61 7.89 2.37 -5.94
N MET A 62 7.60 1.11 -6.25
CA MET A 62 8.53 0.25 -7.00
C MET A 62 8.76 0.74 -8.44
N ARG A 63 7.71 1.28 -9.08
CA ARG A 63 7.84 1.92 -10.39
C ARG A 63 8.71 3.18 -10.33
N LEU A 64 8.51 4.05 -9.33
CA LEU A 64 9.33 5.25 -9.12
C LEU A 64 10.80 4.88 -8.88
N ARG A 65 11.04 3.91 -7.99
CA ARG A 65 12.37 3.38 -7.70
C ARG A 65 13.09 2.94 -8.98
N ARG A 66 12.44 2.12 -9.81
CA ARG A 66 13.01 1.61 -11.06
C ARG A 66 13.15 2.69 -12.14
N GLY A 67 12.16 3.57 -12.26
CA GLY A 67 12.12 4.60 -13.30
C GLY A 67 13.11 5.75 -13.06
N LEU A 68 13.35 6.11 -11.79
CA LEU A 68 14.21 7.23 -11.42
C LEU A 68 15.59 6.79 -10.88
N GLY A 69 15.81 5.49 -10.71
CA GLY A 69 17.07 4.96 -10.18
C GLY A 69 17.34 5.33 -8.71
N VAL A 70 16.29 5.63 -7.94
CA VAL A 70 16.41 6.01 -6.53
C VAL A 70 16.35 4.79 -5.60
N ASN A 71 16.79 4.94 -4.35
CA ASN A 71 16.62 3.92 -3.33
C ASN A 71 15.17 3.91 -2.78
N VAL A 72 14.84 2.92 -1.93
CA VAL A 72 13.49 2.78 -1.36
C VAL A 72 13.06 4.00 -0.52
N PRO A 73 13.88 4.54 0.40
CA PRO A 73 13.53 5.76 1.13
C PRO A 73 13.32 6.97 0.20
N GLY A 74 14.16 7.14 -0.82
CA GLY A 74 14.03 8.22 -1.79
C GLY A 74 12.73 8.09 -2.61
N ALA A 75 12.39 6.88 -3.05
CA ALA A 75 11.13 6.62 -3.74
C ALA A 75 9.91 6.93 -2.86
N ALA A 76 9.99 6.66 -1.56
CA ALA A 76 8.94 6.96 -0.60
C ALA A 76 8.72 8.47 -0.45
N ILE A 77 9.80 9.23 -0.24
CA ILE A 77 9.74 10.70 -0.12
C ILE A 77 9.13 11.29 -1.39
N ILE A 78 9.55 10.82 -2.57
CA ILE A 78 9.01 11.29 -3.85
C ILE A 78 7.52 10.98 -3.96
N LEU A 79 7.09 9.79 -3.53
CA LEU A 79 5.67 9.42 -3.55
C LEU A 79 4.82 10.34 -2.67
N ASP A 80 5.29 10.64 -1.45
CA ASP A 80 4.58 11.56 -0.54
C ASP A 80 4.54 13.00 -1.09
N LEU A 81 5.59 13.42 -1.80
CA LEU A 81 5.61 14.73 -2.47
C LEU A 81 4.64 14.79 -3.65
N LEU A 82 4.51 13.71 -4.43
CA LEU A 82 3.53 13.62 -5.51
C LEU A 82 2.10 13.72 -4.97
N ASP A 83 1.78 12.98 -3.89
CA ASP A 83 0.47 13.05 -3.24
C ASP A 83 0.15 14.50 -2.79
N LYS A 84 1.13 15.20 -2.20
CA LYS A 84 0.97 16.61 -1.80
C LYS A 84 0.76 17.54 -2.99
N ILE A 85 1.45 17.31 -4.10
CA ILE A 85 1.28 18.11 -5.33
C ILE A 85 -0.11 17.89 -5.91
N GLU A 86 -0.60 16.64 -5.95
CA GLU A 86 -1.96 16.33 -6.42
C GLU A 86 -3.01 17.06 -5.59
N LEU A 87 -2.91 17.01 -4.24
CA LEU A 87 -3.81 17.74 -3.35
C LEU A 87 -3.78 19.26 -3.57
N LEU A 88 -2.60 19.83 -3.76
CA LEU A 88 -2.45 21.27 -4.05
C LEU A 88 -3.06 21.64 -5.40
N GLN A 89 -2.90 20.80 -6.42
CA GLN A 89 -3.49 21.03 -7.75
C GLN A 89 -5.02 20.97 -7.69
N GLU A 90 -5.58 20.01 -6.95
CA GLU A 90 -7.03 19.92 -6.72
C GLU A 90 -7.58 21.16 -6.00
N GLU A 91 -6.86 21.67 -5.01
CA GLU A 91 -7.23 22.90 -4.30
C GLU A 91 -7.21 24.12 -5.23
N ILE A 92 -6.16 24.28 -6.03
CA ILE A 92 -6.07 25.38 -7.02
C ILE A 92 -7.24 25.30 -8.01
N GLU A 93 -7.55 24.11 -8.53
CA GLU A 93 -8.63 23.91 -9.49
C GLU A 93 -10.00 24.23 -8.86
N ARG A 94 -10.23 23.82 -7.61
CA ARG A 94 -11.43 24.17 -6.84
C ARG A 94 -11.57 25.68 -6.65
N LEU A 95 -10.47 26.39 -6.41
CA LEU A 95 -10.48 27.86 -6.25
C LEU A 95 -10.73 28.58 -7.57
N LYS A 96 -10.20 28.08 -8.69
CA LYS A 96 -10.42 28.65 -10.04
C LYS A 96 -11.84 28.49 -10.55
N ARG A 97 -12.59 27.51 -10.04
CA ARG A 97 -13.99 27.24 -10.41
C ARG A 97 -15.00 28.09 -9.62
N ARG A 98 -14.55 28.88 -8.65
CA ARG A 98 -15.34 29.90 -7.95
C ARG A 98 -15.24 31.24 -8.67
#